data_AF-A0A9E0B7X6-F1
#
_entry.id   AF-A0A9E0B7X6-F1
#
_cell.length_a   1.000
_cell.length_b   1.000
_cell.length_c   1.000
_cell.angle_alpha   90.00
_cell.angle_beta   90.00
_cell.angle_gamma   90.00
#
_symmetry.space_group_name_H-M   'P 1'
#
loop_
_entity.id
_entity.type
_entity.pdbx_description
1 polymer ?
#
loop_
_entity_poly.entity_id
_entity_poly.type
_entity_poly.pdbx_seq_one_letter_code
_entity_poly.pdbx_strand_id
1 'polypeptide(L)'
;MRNFLIIAIIISLLSLLTFCTQNNTTDNLESPYLNQNDTVQYVGMETCRTCHADKFETYIHTGMGMSFDIATRTKSDARFGEHDVVYDSIRNFYYKPFWKNDSLYVKEYRLLKKDTVHLRIERINYIVGSGQHTNSHMLLINGYLYQAPITFYTQKQQWDLAPGMEGGFNSRFSRIIESECLACHNGLPQPVVGSINKYVKIPQGIDCERCHGPGSLHVATISKVILVDTANGIDYTI
;
A
#
# COMPACT_ATOMS: atom_id res chain seq x y z
N MET A 1 -51.19 -6.66 36.93
CA MET A 1 -50.49 -7.11 35.71
C MET A 1 -49.36 -6.16 35.29
N ARG A 2 -49.58 -4.84 35.16
CA ARG A 2 -48.55 -3.87 34.74
C ARG A 2 -47.28 -3.84 35.62
N ASN A 3 -47.44 -3.90 36.95
CA ASN A 3 -46.29 -3.88 37.87
C ASN A 3 -45.48 -5.19 37.85
N PHE A 4 -46.12 -6.33 37.55
CA PHE A 4 -45.43 -7.62 37.41
C PHE A 4 -44.55 -7.66 36.15
N LEU A 5 -45.03 -7.04 35.05
CA LEU A 5 -44.28 -6.94 33.81
C LEU A 5 -43.03 -6.07 33.96
N ILE A 6 -43.12 -4.96 34.69
CA ILE A 6 -42.00 -4.04 34.94
C ILE A 6 -40.93 -4.71 35.79
N ILE A 7 -41.34 -5.45 36.84
CA ILE A 7 -40.40 -6.19 37.70
C ILE A 7 -39.68 -7.29 36.89
N ALA A 8 -40.40 -8.02 36.03
CA ALA A 8 -39.80 -9.04 35.17
C ALA A 8 -38.78 -8.45 34.18
N ILE A 9 -39.05 -7.27 33.60
CA ILE A 9 -38.12 -6.58 32.69
C ILE A 9 -36.87 -6.10 33.45
N ILE A 10 -37.02 -5.56 34.66
CA ILE A 10 -35.89 -5.10 35.47
C ILE A 10 -35.00 -6.28 35.90
N ILE A 11 -35.59 -7.42 36.28
CA ILE A 11 -34.84 -8.63 36.62
C ILE A 11 -34.12 -9.20 35.40
N SER A 12 -34.76 -9.19 34.22
CA SER A 12 -34.12 -9.58 32.96
C SER A 12 -32.95 -8.67 32.59
N LEU A 13 -33.11 -7.35 32.74
CA LEU A 13 -32.03 -6.37 32.51
C LEU A 13 -30.87 -6.55 33.50
N LEU A 14 -31.16 -6.79 34.78
CA LEU A 14 -30.12 -7.07 35.78
C LEU A 14 -29.38 -8.38 35.49
N SER A 15 -30.10 -9.43 35.02
CA SER A 15 -29.48 -10.71 34.66
C SER A 15 -28.60 -10.62 33.41
N LEU A 16 -28.95 -9.73 32.46
CA LEU A 16 -28.11 -9.40 31.30
C LEU A 16 -26.85 -8.64 31.71
N LEU A 17 -26.91 -7.81 32.76
CA LEU A 17 -25.75 -7.07 33.29
C LEU A 17 -24.81 -7.96 34.12
N THR A 18 -25.31 -8.99 34.81
CA THR A 18 -24.47 -9.95 35.54
C THR A 18 -23.84 -11.02 34.65
N PHE A 19 -24.42 -11.32 33.48
CA PHE A 19 -23.78 -12.19 32.48
C PHE A 19 -22.61 -11.53 31.73
N CYS A 20 -22.42 -10.21 31.86
CA CYS A 20 -21.27 -9.51 31.30
C CYS A 20 -20.03 -9.49 32.20
N THR A 21 -20.11 -9.98 33.44
CA THR A 21 -18.92 -10.24 34.26
C THR A 21 -18.44 -11.67 34.05
N GLN A 22 -18.20 -12.04 32.79
CA GLN A 22 -17.33 -13.17 32.52
C GLN A 22 -15.94 -12.68 32.92
N ASN A 23 -15.42 -13.21 34.05
CA ASN A 23 -14.01 -13.13 34.37
C ASN A 23 -13.28 -13.83 33.21
N ASN A 24 -12.92 -13.06 32.19
CA ASN A 24 -11.90 -13.43 31.26
C ASN A 24 -10.60 -13.44 32.07
N THR A 25 -10.35 -14.54 32.78
CA THR A 25 -8.99 -15.05 32.88
C THR A 25 -8.61 -15.40 31.46
N THR A 26 -8.24 -14.39 30.67
CA THR A 26 -7.26 -14.60 29.64
C THR A 26 -6.06 -15.11 30.42
N ASP A 27 -5.84 -16.42 30.42
CA ASP A 27 -4.49 -16.92 30.58
C ASP A 27 -3.66 -16.08 29.61
N ASN A 28 -2.90 -15.15 30.16
CA ASN A 28 -2.01 -14.28 29.42
C ASN A 28 -0.87 -15.21 28.99
N LEU A 29 -1.16 -16.08 28.02
CA LEU A 29 -0.15 -16.81 27.28
C LEU A 29 0.55 -15.73 26.46
N GLU A 30 1.48 -15.03 27.10
CA GLU A 30 2.39 -14.14 26.39
C GLU A 30 2.96 -14.93 25.22
N SER A 31 2.71 -14.40 24.02
CA SER A 31 3.21 -15.02 22.79
C SER A 31 4.71 -15.20 22.95
N PRO A 32 5.26 -16.41 22.68
CA PRO A 32 6.71 -16.59 22.74
C PRO A 32 7.43 -15.70 21.72
N TYR A 33 6.73 -15.22 20.69
CA TYR A 33 7.21 -14.27 19.68
C TYR A 33 7.27 -12.85 20.25
N LEU A 34 8.45 -12.49 20.76
CA LEU A 34 8.72 -11.22 21.42
C LEU A 34 8.59 -10.02 20.49
N ASN A 35 8.78 -10.20 19.18
CA ASN A 35 8.56 -9.16 18.16
C ASN A 35 7.10 -8.71 18.06
N GLN A 36 6.13 -9.48 18.56
CA GLN A 36 4.71 -9.10 18.53
C GLN A 36 4.32 -8.16 19.68
N ASN A 37 5.23 -7.88 20.62
CA ASN A 37 4.95 -6.97 21.72
C ASN A 37 4.84 -5.52 21.22
N ASP A 38 3.84 -4.77 21.69
CA ASP A 38 3.55 -3.39 21.29
C ASP A 38 4.72 -2.40 21.51
N THR A 39 5.71 -2.78 22.32
CA THR A 39 6.92 -1.97 22.54
C THR A 39 7.96 -2.12 21.42
N VAL A 40 7.89 -3.17 20.59
CA VAL A 40 8.83 -3.43 19.50
C VAL A 40 8.46 -2.61 18.26
N GLN A 41 9.46 -1.96 17.65
CA GLN A 41 9.28 -0.98 16.60
C GLN A 41 9.88 -1.43 15.27
N TYR A 42 9.29 -0.94 14.18
CA TYR A 42 9.83 -1.09 12.84
C TYR A 42 11.09 -0.23 12.67
N VAL A 43 12.15 -0.80 12.10
CA VAL A 43 13.46 -0.16 11.92
C VAL A 43 13.82 0.10 10.46
N GLY A 44 13.02 -0.41 9.53
CA GLY A 44 13.22 -0.31 8.09
C GLY A 44 14.30 -1.25 7.56
N MET A 45 14.12 -1.69 6.32
CA MET A 45 15.01 -2.68 5.69
C MET A 45 16.47 -2.25 5.52
N GLU A 46 16.74 -0.94 5.50
CA GLU A 46 18.13 -0.43 5.50
C GLU A 46 18.89 -0.82 6.76
N THR A 47 18.20 -0.93 7.91
CA THR A 47 18.80 -1.44 9.14
C THR A 47 19.13 -2.93 8.99
N CYS A 48 18.28 -3.70 8.33
CA CYS A 48 18.54 -5.12 8.07
C CYS A 48 19.76 -5.31 7.15
N ARG A 49 19.94 -4.42 6.16
CA ARG A 49 21.05 -4.46 5.19
C ARG A 49 22.44 -4.38 5.84
N THR A 50 22.57 -3.74 7.00
CA THR A 50 23.88 -3.59 7.67
C THR A 50 24.50 -4.93 8.06
N CYS A 51 23.67 -5.93 8.35
CA CYS A 51 24.11 -7.30 8.70
C CYS A 51 23.76 -8.32 7.61
N HIS A 52 22.66 -8.12 6.88
CA HIS A 52 22.13 -9.04 5.85
C HIS A 52 22.22 -8.46 4.44
N ALA A 53 23.40 -7.94 4.07
CA ALA A 53 23.60 -7.29 2.78
C ALA A 53 23.30 -8.22 1.59
N ASP A 54 23.76 -9.48 1.62
CA ASP A 54 23.52 -10.45 0.54
C ASP A 54 22.02 -10.72 0.30
N LYS A 55 21.23 -10.76 1.37
CA LYS A 55 19.77 -10.94 1.29
C LYS A 55 19.11 -9.69 0.75
N PHE A 56 19.51 -8.51 1.22
CA PHE A 56 18.98 -7.25 0.75
C PHE A 56 19.20 -7.08 -0.75
N GLU A 57 20.45 -7.23 -1.23
CA GLU A 57 20.82 -7.00 -2.63
C GLU A 57 20.03 -7.90 -3.59
N THR A 58 19.70 -9.12 -3.18
CA THR A 58 18.88 -10.03 -4.01
C THR A 58 17.39 -9.74 -3.88
N TYR A 59 16.92 -9.39 -2.67
CA TYR A 59 15.51 -9.20 -2.38
C TYR A 59 14.90 -7.98 -3.09
N ILE A 60 15.62 -6.86 -3.16
CA ILE A 60 15.11 -5.62 -3.79
C ILE A 60 14.82 -5.79 -5.28
N HIS A 61 15.37 -6.83 -5.92
CA HIS A 61 15.13 -7.18 -7.33
C HIS A 61 14.03 -8.23 -7.53
N THR A 62 13.38 -8.68 -6.45
CA THR A 62 12.24 -9.60 -6.54
C THR A 62 10.96 -8.84 -6.91
N GLY A 63 9.91 -9.56 -7.29
CA GLY A 63 8.61 -8.95 -7.55
C GLY A 63 8.02 -8.19 -6.35
N MET A 64 8.36 -8.62 -5.13
CA MET A 64 7.95 -7.96 -3.88
C MET A 64 8.76 -6.69 -3.62
N GLY A 65 10.08 -6.76 -3.70
CA GLY A 65 10.95 -5.58 -3.55
C GLY A 65 10.69 -4.50 -4.61
N MET A 66 10.32 -4.92 -5.82
CA MET A 66 9.98 -4.01 -6.92
C MET A 66 8.48 -3.65 -6.97
N SER A 67 7.66 -4.00 -5.98
CA SER A 67 6.19 -3.87 -6.10
C SER A 67 5.70 -2.43 -6.12
N PHE A 68 6.49 -1.47 -5.62
CA PHE A 68 6.11 -0.05 -5.53
C PHE A 68 7.37 0.82 -5.46
N ASP A 69 7.48 1.87 -6.26
CA ASP A 69 8.57 2.84 -6.11
C ASP A 69 8.23 4.20 -6.75
N ILE A 70 9.08 5.19 -6.56
CA ILE A 70 9.04 6.49 -7.23
C ILE A 70 9.01 6.29 -8.74
N ALA A 71 8.20 7.11 -9.41
CA ALA A 71 8.08 7.10 -10.87
C ALA A 71 9.35 7.66 -11.53
N THR A 72 10.34 6.79 -11.73
CA THR A 72 11.58 7.06 -12.44
C THR A 72 11.63 6.30 -13.76
N ARG A 73 12.55 6.69 -14.64
CA ARG A 73 12.76 5.99 -15.92
C ARG A 73 13.24 4.55 -15.71
N THR A 74 14.04 4.30 -14.67
CA THR A 74 14.54 2.97 -14.33
C THR A 74 13.43 2.08 -13.77
N LYS A 75 12.46 2.66 -13.06
CA LYS A 75 11.31 1.93 -12.51
C LYS A 75 10.25 1.60 -13.57
N SER A 76 10.16 2.41 -14.62
CA SER A 76 9.11 2.27 -15.64
C SER A 76 9.47 1.27 -16.72
N ASP A 77 8.65 0.24 -16.88
CA ASP A 77 8.70 -0.71 -17.99
C ASP A 77 7.90 -0.23 -19.21
N ALA A 78 7.29 0.95 -19.09
CA ALA A 78 6.36 1.46 -20.09
C ALA A 78 7.07 2.01 -21.31
N ARG A 79 6.42 1.87 -22.46
CA ARG A 79 6.84 2.50 -23.72
C ARG A 79 6.15 3.83 -23.91
N PHE A 80 6.85 4.75 -24.56
CA PHE A 80 6.36 6.11 -24.78
C PHE A 80 6.61 6.50 -26.23
N GLY A 81 5.54 6.60 -27.00
CA GLY A 81 5.53 6.97 -28.41
C GLY A 81 4.40 7.94 -28.73
N GLU A 82 4.40 8.44 -29.96
CA GLU A 82 3.37 9.41 -30.36
C GLU A 82 1.95 8.85 -30.31
N HIS A 83 1.81 7.55 -30.59
CA HIS A 83 0.56 6.80 -30.67
C HIS A 83 0.17 6.09 -29.36
N ASP A 84 0.98 6.21 -28.30
CA ASP A 84 0.66 5.65 -26.98
C ASP A 84 -0.36 6.54 -26.26
N VAL A 85 -1.58 6.58 -26.80
CA VAL A 85 -2.70 7.37 -26.30
C VAL A 85 -3.85 6.43 -25.94
N VAL A 86 -4.34 6.53 -24.72
CA VAL A 86 -5.53 5.82 -24.27
C VAL A 86 -6.75 6.70 -24.54
N TYR A 87 -7.78 6.13 -25.17
CA TYR A 87 -9.04 6.83 -25.41
C TYR A 87 -10.18 6.15 -24.67
N ASP A 88 -10.74 6.84 -23.67
CA ASP A 88 -12.00 6.49 -23.03
C ASP A 88 -13.15 7.01 -23.90
N SER A 89 -13.71 6.14 -24.72
CA SER A 89 -14.81 6.48 -25.63
C SER A 89 -16.12 6.81 -24.92
N ILE A 90 -16.33 6.34 -23.68
CA ILE A 90 -17.57 6.53 -22.93
C ILE A 90 -17.56 7.90 -22.24
N ARG A 91 -16.46 8.26 -21.57
CA ARG A 91 -16.32 9.57 -20.92
C ARG A 91 -15.76 10.63 -21.89
N ASN A 92 -15.39 10.23 -23.10
CA ASN A 92 -14.75 11.05 -24.13
C ASN A 92 -13.53 11.79 -23.57
N PHE A 93 -12.52 11.04 -23.12
CA PHE A 93 -11.23 11.59 -22.68
C PHE A 93 -10.09 10.84 -23.34
N TYR A 94 -9.07 11.59 -23.74
CA TYR A 94 -7.78 11.05 -24.15
C TYR A 94 -6.79 11.20 -23.01
N TYR A 95 -5.96 10.19 -22.80
CA TYR A 95 -4.87 10.20 -21.85
C TYR A 95 -3.57 9.86 -22.57
N LYS A 96 -2.57 10.74 -22.46
CA LYS A 96 -1.24 10.54 -23.03
C LYS A 96 -0.19 10.63 -21.93
N PRO A 97 0.48 9.52 -21.57
CA PRO A 97 1.62 9.55 -20.67
C PRO A 97 2.84 10.10 -21.41
N PHE A 98 3.66 10.89 -20.72
CA PHE A 98 4.88 11.45 -21.29
C PHE A 98 5.88 11.82 -20.20
N TRP A 99 7.16 11.75 -20.55
CA TRP A 99 8.21 12.28 -19.70
C TRP A 99 8.45 13.75 -20.00
N LYS A 100 8.61 14.55 -18.94
CA LYS A 100 9.17 15.90 -19.01
C LYS A 100 10.37 15.92 -18.08
N ASN A 101 11.57 15.99 -18.67
CA ASN A 101 12.84 15.74 -17.99
C ASN A 101 12.81 14.35 -17.32
N ASP A 102 13.00 14.28 -16.00
CA ASP A 102 13.01 13.04 -15.21
C ASP A 102 11.72 12.77 -14.45
N SER A 103 10.64 13.50 -14.77
CA SER A 103 9.33 13.28 -14.16
C SER A 103 8.32 12.77 -15.19
N LEU A 104 7.57 11.75 -14.79
CA LEU A 104 6.47 11.20 -15.55
C LEU A 104 5.22 12.04 -15.35
N TYR A 105 4.49 12.29 -16.43
CA TYR A 105 3.22 13.01 -16.43
C TYR A 105 2.19 12.25 -17.24
N VAL A 106 0.91 12.50 -16.93
CA VAL A 106 -0.22 12.10 -17.76
C VAL A 106 -0.98 13.34 -18.19
N LYS A 107 -1.15 13.49 -19.50
CA LYS A 107 -1.97 14.54 -20.12
C LYS A 107 -3.36 13.98 -20.39
N GLU A 108 -4.38 14.51 -19.73
CA GLU A 108 -5.79 14.28 -20.04
C GLU A 108 -6.30 15.42 -20.93
N TYR A 109 -7.01 15.11 -22.00
CA TYR A 109 -7.58 16.13 -22.89
C TYR A 109 -8.85 15.67 -23.61
N ARG A 110 -9.58 16.64 -24.17
CA ARG A 110 -10.71 16.40 -25.08
C ARG A 110 -10.53 17.20 -26.36
N LEU A 111 -11.03 16.66 -27.46
CA LEU A 111 -11.02 17.32 -28.76
C LEU A 111 -12.45 17.62 -29.21
N LEU A 112 -12.66 18.79 -29.81
CA LEU A 112 -13.87 19.14 -30.56
C LEU A 112 -13.43 19.68 -31.92
N LYS A 113 -13.84 19.03 -33.02
CA LYS A 113 -13.43 19.40 -34.39
C LYS A 113 -11.89 19.56 -34.56
N LYS A 114 -11.12 18.73 -33.86
CA LYS A 114 -9.63 18.72 -33.77
C LYS A 114 -9.03 19.79 -32.86
N ASP A 115 -9.81 20.71 -32.31
CA ASP A 115 -9.33 21.67 -31.32
C ASP A 115 -9.40 21.08 -29.90
N THR A 116 -8.38 21.37 -29.09
CA THR A 116 -8.37 20.95 -27.68
C THR A 116 -9.28 21.85 -26.86
N VAL A 117 -10.37 21.28 -26.32
CA VAL A 117 -11.38 22.01 -25.52
C VAL A 117 -11.27 21.75 -24.02
N HIS A 118 -10.46 20.77 -23.63
CA HIS A 118 -10.14 20.47 -22.24
C HIS A 118 -8.70 19.98 -22.17
N LEU A 119 -7.96 20.42 -21.16
CA LEU A 119 -6.59 19.99 -20.91
C LEU A 119 -6.32 19.96 -19.42
N ARG A 120 -5.78 18.84 -18.94
CA ARG A 120 -5.27 18.66 -17.58
C ARG A 120 -3.97 17.88 -17.66
N ILE A 121 -2.96 18.31 -16.93
CA ILE A 121 -1.66 17.62 -16.87
C ILE A 121 -1.38 17.33 -15.42
N GLU A 122 -1.13 16.07 -15.12
CA GLU A 122 -0.84 15.61 -13.76
C GLU A 122 0.52 14.93 -13.70
N ARG A 123 1.27 15.20 -12.63
CA ARG A 123 2.53 14.52 -12.35
C ARG A 123 2.24 13.17 -11.72
N ILE A 124 2.96 12.15 -12.15
CA ILE A 124 2.98 10.84 -11.50
C ILE A 124 4.13 10.81 -10.50
N ASN A 125 3.82 10.40 -9.27
CA ASN A 125 4.78 10.31 -8.17
C ASN A 125 5.33 8.90 -8.00
N TYR A 126 4.49 7.88 -8.18
CA TYR A 126 4.86 6.48 -7.95
C TYR A 126 4.34 5.55 -9.05
N ILE A 127 5.02 4.42 -9.19
CA ILE A 127 4.65 3.28 -10.04
C ILE A 127 4.43 2.08 -9.13
N VAL A 128 3.29 1.40 -9.33
CA VAL A 128 2.91 0.15 -8.66
C VAL A 128 2.99 -1.00 -9.65
N GLY A 129 3.61 -2.10 -9.21
CA GLY A 129 3.85 -3.30 -10.00
C GLY A 129 5.34 -3.48 -10.30
N SER A 130 5.77 -4.74 -10.32
CA SER A 130 7.16 -5.15 -10.57
C SER A 130 7.59 -5.14 -12.03
N GLY A 131 6.68 -4.77 -12.95
CA GLY A 131 6.91 -4.88 -14.39
C GLY A 131 6.51 -6.21 -15.02
N GLN A 132 6.22 -7.24 -14.22
CA GLN A 132 5.88 -8.57 -14.76
C GLN A 132 4.52 -8.61 -15.46
N HIS A 133 3.57 -7.79 -15.00
CA HIS A 133 2.20 -7.74 -15.54
C HIS A 133 1.79 -6.32 -15.92
N THR A 134 1.97 -5.38 -15.00
CA THR A 134 1.55 -4.00 -15.18
C THR A 134 2.48 -3.01 -14.48
N ASN A 135 2.44 -1.77 -14.95
CA ASN A 135 2.86 -0.58 -14.21
C ASN A 135 1.63 0.32 -14.09
N SER A 136 1.05 0.38 -12.89
CA SER A 136 -0.02 1.33 -12.55
C SER A 136 0.60 2.58 -11.93
N HIS A 137 -0.04 3.73 -12.09
CA HIS A 137 0.56 5.02 -11.79
C HIS A 137 -0.21 5.73 -10.69
N MET A 138 0.51 6.31 -9.73
CA MET A 138 -0.07 7.00 -8.57
C MET A 138 0.39 8.44 -8.47
N LEU A 139 -0.49 9.29 -7.98
CA LEU A 139 -0.29 10.70 -7.74
C LEU A 139 -0.32 10.97 -6.24
N LEU A 140 0.55 11.84 -5.77
CA LEU A 140 0.58 12.30 -4.39
C LEU A 140 0.34 13.82 -4.37
N ILE A 141 -0.84 14.21 -3.93
CA ILE A 141 -1.28 15.61 -3.91
C ILE A 141 -1.47 16.01 -2.45
N ASN A 142 -0.62 16.91 -1.92
CA ASN A 142 -0.69 17.37 -0.52
C ASN A 142 -0.72 16.22 0.51
N GLY A 143 -0.02 15.12 0.21
CA GLY A 143 0.04 13.91 1.04
C GLY A 143 -1.08 12.89 0.79
N TYR A 144 -2.07 13.21 -0.06
CA TYR A 144 -3.16 12.30 -0.44
C TYR A 144 -2.78 11.48 -1.68
N LEU A 145 -2.93 10.16 -1.59
CA LEU A 145 -2.54 9.22 -2.63
C LEU A 145 -3.75 8.84 -3.51
N TYR A 146 -3.58 8.95 -4.83
CA TYR A 146 -4.59 8.64 -5.83
C TYR A 146 -4.03 7.80 -6.98
N GLN A 147 -4.88 7.02 -7.63
CA GLN A 147 -4.55 6.29 -8.84
C GLN A 147 -4.85 7.12 -10.10
N ALA A 148 -3.91 7.10 -11.04
CA ALA A 148 -4.09 7.64 -12.38
C ALA A 148 -5.03 6.75 -13.22
N PRO A 149 -5.71 7.29 -14.25
CA PRO A 149 -6.70 6.53 -15.00
C PRO A 149 -6.14 5.54 -16.00
N ILE A 150 -4.82 5.45 -16.12
CA ILE A 150 -4.15 4.58 -17.10
C ILE A 150 -3.08 3.71 -16.46
N THR A 151 -2.98 2.50 -16.99
CA THR A 151 -2.00 1.48 -16.61
C THR A 151 -1.30 1.00 -17.87
N PHE A 152 0.01 0.75 -17.77
CA PHE A 152 0.74 0.08 -18.81
C PHE A 152 0.70 -1.43 -18.55
N TYR A 153 0.23 -2.20 -19.53
CA TYR A 153 0.15 -3.66 -19.49
C TYR A 153 1.40 -4.22 -20.18
N THR A 154 2.39 -4.66 -19.39
CA THR A 154 3.75 -4.92 -19.88
C THR A 154 3.82 -6.06 -20.89
N GLN A 155 3.08 -7.14 -20.65
CA GLN A 155 2.99 -8.28 -21.56
C GLN A 155 2.35 -7.93 -22.91
N LYS A 156 1.37 -7.01 -22.89
CA LYS A 156 0.70 -6.52 -24.10
C LYS A 156 1.46 -5.35 -24.76
N GLN A 157 2.44 -4.79 -24.05
CA GLN A 157 3.20 -3.61 -24.45
C GLN A 157 2.30 -2.42 -24.82
N GLN A 158 1.20 -2.24 -24.08
CA GLN A 158 0.20 -1.23 -24.40
C GLN A 158 -0.25 -0.47 -23.15
N TRP A 159 -0.60 0.80 -23.36
CA TRP A 159 -1.36 1.58 -22.40
C TRP A 159 -2.84 1.33 -22.58
N ASP A 160 -3.56 1.23 -21.47
CA ASP A 160 -5.02 1.18 -21.45
C ASP A 160 -5.55 1.81 -20.17
N LEU A 161 -6.87 1.87 -20.01
CA LEU A 161 -7.49 2.26 -18.76
C LEU A 161 -7.02 1.35 -17.62
N ALA A 162 -6.86 1.95 -16.45
CA ALA A 162 -6.50 1.23 -15.25
C ALA A 162 -7.61 0.25 -14.85
N PRO A 163 -7.28 -0.93 -14.30
CA PRO A 163 -8.29 -1.93 -13.95
C PRO A 163 -9.41 -1.39 -13.08
N GLY A 164 -10.66 -1.57 -13.53
CA GLY A 164 -11.86 -1.09 -12.87
C GLY A 164 -12.29 0.33 -13.30
N MET A 165 -11.61 0.94 -14.28
CA MET A 165 -11.98 2.23 -14.86
C MET A 165 -12.63 2.11 -16.24
N GLU A 166 -12.74 0.89 -16.77
CA GLU A 166 -13.44 0.57 -18.01
C GLU A 166 -14.96 0.69 -17.85
N GLY A 167 -15.74 0.50 -18.93
CA GLY A 167 -17.20 0.37 -18.85
C GLY A 167 -17.93 1.61 -18.32
N GLY A 168 -17.31 2.79 -18.38
CA GLY A 168 -17.89 4.04 -17.88
C GLY A 168 -17.63 4.30 -16.40
N PHE A 169 -16.79 3.51 -15.73
CA PHE A 169 -16.40 3.70 -14.32
C PHE A 169 -15.16 4.58 -14.13
N ASN A 170 -14.62 5.14 -15.21
CA ASN A 170 -13.40 5.96 -15.15
C ASN A 170 -13.54 7.15 -14.18
N SER A 171 -12.78 7.10 -13.09
CA SER A 171 -12.75 8.13 -12.04
C SER A 171 -11.63 9.15 -12.28
N ARG A 172 -10.98 9.14 -13.44
CA ARG A 172 -9.90 10.07 -13.80
C ARG A 172 -8.79 9.99 -12.75
N PHE A 173 -8.49 11.11 -12.10
CA PHE A 173 -7.47 11.22 -11.06
C PHE A 173 -8.06 11.28 -9.64
N SER A 174 -9.29 10.79 -9.42
CA SER A 174 -9.97 10.87 -8.12
C SER A 174 -10.13 9.53 -7.40
N ARG A 175 -9.63 8.41 -7.95
CA ARG A 175 -9.61 7.13 -7.24
C ARG A 175 -8.61 7.20 -6.10
N ILE A 176 -9.10 7.19 -4.87
CA ILE A 176 -8.27 7.16 -3.67
C ILE A 176 -7.55 5.81 -3.55
N ILE A 177 -6.33 5.83 -3.01
CA ILE A 177 -5.60 4.62 -2.62
C ILE A 177 -5.52 4.59 -1.10
N GLU A 178 -6.26 3.65 -0.53
CA GLU A 178 -6.34 3.43 0.90
C GLU A 178 -5.25 2.45 1.38
N SER A 179 -5.17 2.28 2.70
CA SER A 179 -4.09 1.49 3.33
C SER A 179 -4.18 0.01 2.95
N GLU A 180 -5.36 -0.48 2.60
CA GLU A 180 -5.65 -1.84 2.14
C GLU A 180 -4.90 -2.16 0.84
N CYS A 181 -4.83 -1.20 -0.09
CA CYS A 181 -4.06 -1.36 -1.31
C CYS A 181 -2.55 -1.40 -1.01
N LEU A 182 -2.09 -0.53 -0.11
CA LEU A 182 -0.68 -0.48 0.28
C LEU A 182 -0.25 -1.71 1.09
N ALA A 183 -1.15 -2.30 1.87
CA ALA A 183 -0.88 -3.48 2.68
C ALA A 183 -0.36 -4.67 1.86
N CYS A 184 -0.81 -4.81 0.62
CA CYS A 184 -0.39 -5.90 -0.27
C CYS A 184 0.64 -5.49 -1.33
N HIS A 185 0.82 -4.19 -1.57
CA HIS A 185 1.70 -3.69 -2.63
C HIS A 185 2.92 -2.94 -2.11
N ASN A 186 3.06 -2.75 -0.80
CA ASN A 186 4.11 -1.92 -0.23
C ASN A 186 4.51 -2.35 1.19
N GLY A 187 5.58 -1.74 1.69
CA GLY A 187 5.94 -1.67 3.10
C GLY A 187 4.85 -0.99 3.94
N LEU A 188 4.98 -1.01 5.27
CA LEU A 188 3.95 -0.46 6.15
C LEU A 188 3.91 1.07 6.02
N PRO A 189 2.81 1.65 5.49
CA PRO A 189 2.71 3.11 5.38
C PRO A 189 2.40 3.74 6.74
N GLN A 190 2.68 5.04 6.87
CA GLN A 190 2.30 5.82 8.04
C GLN A 190 1.11 6.73 7.68
N PRO A 191 -0.14 6.32 7.95
CA PRO A 191 -1.32 7.14 7.66
C PRO A 191 -1.39 8.36 8.59
N VAL A 192 -2.01 9.43 8.10
CA VAL A 192 -2.42 10.58 8.93
C VAL A 192 -3.73 10.21 9.61
N VAL A 193 -3.77 10.33 10.95
CA VAL A 193 -4.97 10.00 11.75
C VAL A 193 -6.19 10.77 11.25
N GLY A 194 -7.31 10.07 11.12
CA GLY A 194 -8.58 10.64 10.63
C GLY A 194 -8.64 10.86 9.11
N SER A 195 -7.63 10.43 8.36
CA SER A 195 -7.64 10.46 6.89
C SER A 195 -7.82 9.06 6.31
N ILE A 196 -8.41 8.99 5.11
CA ILE A 196 -8.63 7.73 4.39
C ILE A 196 -7.39 7.35 3.56
N ASN A 197 -6.80 8.32 2.86
CA ASN A 197 -5.71 8.11 1.91
C ASN A 197 -4.55 9.11 2.04
N LYS A 198 -4.37 9.73 3.22
CA LYS A 198 -3.27 10.65 3.46
C LYS A 198 -2.16 9.97 4.28
N TYR A 199 -0.92 10.13 3.84
CA TYR A 199 0.22 9.46 4.44
C TYR A 199 1.34 10.45 4.77
N VAL A 200 1.96 10.27 5.94
CA VAL A 200 3.21 10.94 6.33
C VAL A 200 4.40 10.28 5.62
N LYS A 201 4.38 8.95 5.54
CA LYS A 201 5.42 8.13 4.92
C LYS A 201 4.79 7.03 4.08
N ILE A 202 5.32 6.84 2.88
CA ILE A 202 4.99 5.76 1.95
C ILE A 202 6.30 5.03 1.63
N PRO A 203 6.43 3.74 2.00
CA PRO A 203 7.61 2.94 1.66
C PRO A 203 7.77 2.67 0.15
N GLN A 204 8.84 1.98 -0.22
CA GLN A 204 9.20 1.63 -1.60
C GLN A 204 9.27 0.11 -1.75
N GLY A 205 8.12 -0.50 -2.01
CA GLY A 205 8.00 -1.94 -2.19
C GLY A 205 7.76 -2.65 -0.88
N ILE A 206 7.34 -3.91 -0.98
CA ILE A 206 7.22 -4.78 0.20
C ILE A 206 8.62 -4.95 0.78
N ASP A 207 8.77 -4.65 2.07
CA ASP A 207 10.05 -4.71 2.79
C ASP A 207 10.16 -5.96 3.67
N CYS A 208 11.33 -6.15 4.29
CA CYS A 208 11.62 -7.28 5.16
C CYS A 208 10.59 -7.42 6.30
N GLU A 209 10.22 -6.31 6.91
CA GLU A 209 9.38 -6.25 8.10
C GLU A 209 7.89 -6.46 7.77
N ARG A 210 7.49 -6.44 6.49
CA ARG A 210 6.17 -6.93 6.07
C ARG A 210 5.98 -8.42 6.30
N CYS A 211 7.05 -9.20 6.27
CA CYS A 211 7.01 -10.65 6.51
C CYS A 211 7.53 -11.02 7.90
N HIS A 212 8.57 -10.33 8.36
CA HIS A 212 9.26 -10.61 9.63
C HIS A 212 8.74 -9.77 10.83
N GLY A 213 7.85 -8.80 10.59
CA GLY A 213 7.41 -7.91 11.65
C GLY A 213 8.50 -6.93 12.12
N PRO A 214 8.26 -6.21 13.23
CA PRO A 214 9.14 -5.13 13.69
C PRO A 214 10.47 -5.67 14.23
N GLY A 215 11.59 -5.16 13.70
CA GLY A 215 12.92 -5.71 13.98
C GLY A 215 13.71 -5.07 15.13
N SER A 216 13.18 -4.06 15.85
CA SER A 216 14.00 -3.29 16.81
C SER A 216 14.59 -4.14 17.94
N LEU A 217 13.85 -5.14 18.41
CA LEU A 217 14.30 -6.04 19.47
C LEU A 217 15.40 -6.97 18.98
N HIS A 218 15.25 -7.52 17.78
CA HIS A 218 16.28 -8.33 17.12
C HIS A 218 17.59 -7.55 16.97
N VAL A 219 17.52 -6.35 16.40
CA VAL A 219 18.70 -5.48 16.22
C VAL A 219 19.39 -5.21 17.57
N ALA A 220 18.62 -4.89 18.62
CA ALA A 220 19.17 -4.63 19.94
C ALA A 220 19.81 -5.87 20.60
N THR A 221 19.27 -7.06 20.34
CA THR A 221 19.75 -8.34 20.88
C THR A 221 21.05 -8.77 20.21
N ILE A 222 21.09 -8.75 18.88
CA ILE A 222 22.29 -9.08 18.09
C ILE A 222 23.42 -8.08 18.35
N SER A 223 23.11 -6.78 18.54
CA SER A 223 24.10 -5.77 18.90
C SER A 223 24.80 -6.03 20.25
N LYS A 224 24.18 -6.82 21.13
CA LYS A 224 24.77 -7.29 22.39
C LYS A 224 25.45 -8.66 22.26
N VAL A 225 25.61 -9.16 21.03
CA VAL A 225 26.21 -10.46 20.71
C VAL A 225 25.44 -11.63 21.32
N ILE A 226 24.13 -11.45 21.52
CA ILE A 226 23.23 -12.54 21.93
C ILE A 226 22.72 -13.17 20.64
N LEU A 227 23.39 -14.24 20.20
CA LEU A 227 23.10 -14.91 18.93
C LEU A 227 22.17 -16.10 19.18
N VAL A 228 21.22 -16.28 18.26
CA VAL A 228 20.37 -17.47 18.20
C VAL A 228 20.88 -18.37 17.07
N ASP A 229 21.13 -19.64 17.37
CA ASP A 229 21.39 -20.62 16.32
C ASP A 229 20.07 -21.00 15.65
N THR A 230 19.75 -20.30 14.57
CA THR A 230 18.50 -20.50 13.82
C THR A 230 18.39 -21.87 13.15
N ALA A 231 19.47 -22.67 13.12
CA ALA A 231 19.39 -24.07 12.66
C ALA A 231 18.77 -24.99 13.72
N ASN A 232 18.87 -24.61 15.01
CA ASN A 232 18.45 -25.43 16.14
C ASN A 232 17.37 -24.79 17.02
N GLY A 233 17.00 -23.52 16.75
CA GLY A 233 16.00 -22.79 17.50
C GLY A 233 15.34 -21.68 16.69
N ILE A 234 14.25 -21.13 17.23
CA ILE A 234 13.55 -19.98 16.66
C ILE A 234 14.15 -18.73 17.28
N ASP A 235 14.49 -17.73 16.46
CA ASP A 235 14.74 -16.38 16.96
C ASP A 235 13.39 -15.71 17.21
N TYR A 236 12.96 -15.68 18.46
CA TYR A 236 11.70 -15.08 18.87
C TYR A 236 11.68 -13.55 18.79
N THR A 237 12.79 -12.91 18.46
CA THR A 237 12.89 -11.45 18.35
C THR A 237 12.56 -10.90 16.95
N ILE A 238 12.24 -11.77 15.98
CA ILE A 238 11.92 -11.43 14.57
C ILE A 238 10.99 -12.48 13.91
#